data_AF-A0A932ELU5-F1
#
_entry.id   AF-A0A932ELU5-F1
#
_cell.length_a   1.000
_cell.length_b   1.000
_cell.length_c   1.000
_cell.angle_alpha   90.00
_cell.angle_beta   90.00
_cell.angle_gamma   90.00
#
_symmetry.space_group_name_H-M   'P 1'
#
loop_
_entity.id
_entity.type
_entity.pdbx_description
1 polymer ?
#
loop_
_entity_poly.entity_id
_entity_poly.type
_entity_poly.pdbx_seq_one_letter_code
_entity_poly.pdbx_strand_id
1 'polypeptide(L)' 'MARVTVEDCLEKVNNRFSLVILATERTKQILKGSEALVPATGNKPAVMSLREIAAGKVYFLNEDKKTAA' A
#
# COMPACT_ATOMS: atom_id res chain seq x y z
N MET A 1 -10.29 -15.13 -5.06
CA MET A 1 -9.13 -14.80 -4.21
C MET A 1 -8.20 -13.93 -5.04
N ALA A 2 -8.10 -12.63 -4.76
CA ALA A 2 -7.25 -11.75 -5.55
C ALA A 2 -5.78 -12.12 -5.30
N ARG A 3 -5.09 -12.60 -6.34
CA ARG A 3 -3.67 -12.95 -6.29
C ARG A 3 -2.87 -11.65 -6.31
N VAL A 4 -2.48 -11.17 -5.14
CA VAL A 4 -1.44 -10.14 -4.98
C VAL A 4 -0.19 -10.86 -4.48
N THR A 5 0.95 -10.60 -5.12
CA THR A 5 2.22 -11.22 -4.75
C THR A 5 3.10 -10.21 -4.01
N VAL A 6 4.08 -10.70 -3.27
CA VAL A 6 4.98 -9.83 -2.50
C VAL A 6 5.92 -9.09 -3.48
N GLU A 7 6.22 -9.74 -4.59
CA GLU A 7 7.02 -9.24 -5.71
C GLU A 7 6.41 -7.95 -6.28
N ASP A 8 5.09 -7.93 -6.53
CA ASP A 8 4.37 -6.73 -7.02
C ASP A 8 4.50 -5.54 -6.06
N CYS A 9 4.57 -5.82 -4.75
CA CYS A 9 4.71 -4.78 -3.73
C CYS A 9 6.18 -4.31 -3.61
N LEU A 10 7.14 -5.21 -3.81
CA LEU A 10 8.57 -4.90 -3.75
C LEU A 10 9.05 -4.08 -4.94
N GLU A 11 8.39 -4.16 -6.09
CA GLU A 11 8.63 -3.24 -7.21
C GLU A 11 8.35 -1.77 -6.85
N LYS A 12 7.48 -1.52 -5.87
CA LYS A 12 7.14 -0.16 -5.41
C LYS A 12 7.90 0.24 -4.15
N VAL A 13 8.19 -0.72 -3.28
CA VAL A 13 8.91 -0.51 -2.03
C VAL A 13 10.09 -1.46 -1.95
N ASN A 14 11.29 -0.94 -2.20
CA ASN A 14 12.52 -1.75 -2.28
C ASN A 14 12.88 -2.48 -0.98
N ASN A 15 12.32 -2.10 0.17
CA ASN A 15 12.62 -2.69 1.47
C ASN A 15 11.40 -3.44 2.04
N ARG A 16 11.59 -4.72 2.36
CA ARG A 16 10.58 -5.60 2.96
C ARG A 16 10.08 -5.10 4.32
N PHE A 17 10.95 -4.56 5.16
CA PHE A 17 10.55 -4.03 6.46
C PHE A 17 9.70 -2.76 6.30
N SER A 18 10.12 -1.87 5.40
CA SER A 18 9.35 -0.67 5.07
C SER A 18 7.99 -1.04 4.47
N LEU A 19 7.92 -2.07 3.61
CA LEU A 19 6.65 -2.58 3.09
C LEU A 19 5.70 -3.01 4.21
N VAL A 20 6.19 -3.76 5.21
CA VAL A 20 5.38 -4.20 6.35
C VAL A 20 4.86 -3.02 7.17
N ILE A 21 5.70 -2.01 7.41
CA ILE A 21 5.30 -0.81 8.14
C ILE A 21 4.21 -0.04 7.37
N LEU A 22 4.44 0.22 6.07
CA LEU A 22 3.49 0.93 5.20
C LEU A 22 2.14 0.19 5.13
N ALA A 23 2.19 -1.11 4.91
CA ALA A 23 0.99 -1.96 4.85
C ALA A 23 0.24 -1.94 6.19
N THR A 24 0.95 -1.97 7.32
CA THR A 24 0.34 -1.93 8.65
C THR A 24 -0.38 -0.60 8.88
N GLU A 25 0.27 0.52 8.59
CA GLU A 25 -0.33 1.84 8.74
C GLU A 25 -1.55 2.02 7.85
N ARG A 26 -1.44 1.63 6.58
CA ARG A 26 -2.57 1.72 5.65
C ARG A 26 -3.71 0.79 6.06
N THR A 27 -3.42 -0.41 6.53
CA THR A 27 -4.44 -1.33 7.05
C THR A 27 -5.20 -0.71 8.22
N LYS A 28 -4.50 -0.03 9.13
CA LYS A 28 -5.15 0.70 10.24
C LYS A 28 -6.06 1.83 9.73
N GLN A 29 -5.68 2.53 8.66
CA GLN A 29 -6.54 3.56 8.06
C GLN A 29 -7.83 2.96 7.47
N ILE A 30 -7.72 1.85 6.73
CA ILE A 30 -8.87 1.14 6.17
C ILE A 30 -9.80 0.64 7.29
N LEU A 31 -9.23 0.10 8.38
CA LEU A 31 -10.00 -0.32 9.55
C LEU A 31 -10.73 0.84 10.26
N LYS A 32 -10.18 2.05 10.19
CA LYS A 32 -10.83 3.28 10.69
C LYS A 32 -11.94 3.80 9.77
N GLY A 33 -12.21 3.14 8.64
CA GLY A 33 -13.22 3.56 7.66
C GLY A 33 -12.69 4.46 6.55
N SER A 34 -11.37 4.53 6.34
CA SER A 34 -10.80 5.22 5.18
C SER A 34 -11.25 4.54 3.88
N GLU A 35 -11.56 5.35 2.87
CA GLU A 35 -11.96 4.87 1.56
C GLU A 35 -10.85 4.05 0.90
N ALA A 36 -11.24 2.94 0.27
CA ALA A 36 -10.33 2.09 -0.48
C ALA A 36 -10.05 2.72 -1.85
N LEU A 37 -8.77 2.84 -2.20
CA LEU A 37 -8.31 3.47 -3.45
C LEU A 37 -8.34 2.48 -4.64
N VAL A 38 -8.67 1.22 -4.38
CA VAL A 38 -8.75 0.12 -5.34
C VAL A 38 -10.07 -0.61 -5.12
N PRO A 39 -10.73 -1.13 -6.17
CA PRO A 39 -12.02 -1.81 -6.05
C PRO A 39 -12.04 -2.86 -4.93
N ALA A 40 -12.95 -2.66 -3.98
CA ALA A 40 -13.13 -3.50 -2.81
C ALA A 40 -13.70 -4.86 -3.22
N THR A 41 -12.83 -5.83 -3.50
CA THR A 41 -13.21 -7.17 -3.95
C THR A 41 -13.58 -8.11 -2.78
N GLY A 42 -14.07 -7.57 -1.66
CA GLY A 42 -14.36 -8.34 -0.44
C GLY A 42 -13.13 -8.90 0.30
N ASN A 43 -11.93 -8.35 0.03
CA ASN A 43 -10.71 -8.81 0.68
C ASN A 43 -10.55 -8.23 2.08
N LYS A 44 -9.80 -8.94 2.95
CA LYS A 44 -9.42 -8.43 4.27
C LYS A 44 -8.63 -7.10 4.13
N PRO A 45 -8.73 -6.19 5.12
CA PRO A 45 -8.05 -4.88 5.08
C PRO A 45 -6.53 -4.97 4.80
N ALA A 46 -5.86 -6.00 5.34
CA ALA A 46 -4.44 -6.25 5.10
C ALA A 46 -4.11 -6.61 3.63
N VAL A 47 -5.02 -7.30 2.95
CA VAL A 47 -4.86 -7.63 1.52
C VAL A 47 -5.20 -6.41 0.67
N MET A 48 -6.17 -5.60 1.09
CA MET A 48 -6.51 -4.35 0.41
C MET A 48 -5.34 -3.35 0.45
N SER A 49 -4.67 -3.18 1.59
CA SER A 49 -3.51 -2.30 1.70
C SER A 49 -2.35 -2.74 0.80
N LEU A 50 -2.03 -4.03 0.75
CA LEU A 50 -1.00 -4.56 -0.16
C LEU A 50 -1.36 -4.34 -1.64
N ARG A 51 -2.63 -4.45 -2.01
CA ARG A 51 -3.09 -4.16 -3.39
C ARG A 51 -2.97 -2.69 -3.74
N GLU A 52 -3.27 -1.79 -2.82
CA GLU A 52 -3.08 -0.35 -3.02
C GLU A 52 -1.59 0.02 -3.16
N ILE A 53 -0.72 -0.65 -2.41
CA ILE A 53 0.74 -0.49 -2.52
C ILE A 53 1.23 -1.02 -3.87
N ALA A 54 0.83 -2.23 -4.29
CA ALA A 54 1.17 -2.79 -5.59
C ALA A 54 0.67 -1.90 -6.76
N ALA A 55 -0.52 -1.31 -6.61
CA ALA A 55 -1.08 -0.35 -7.56
C ALA A 55 -0.39 1.03 -7.55
N GLY A 56 0.59 1.26 -6.65
CA GLY A 56 1.28 2.53 -6.51
C GLY A 56 0.41 3.68 -5.99
N LYS A 57 -0.74 3.38 -5.37
CA LYS A 57 -1.67 4.37 -4.80
C LYS A 57 -1.27 4.79 -3.39
N VAL A 58 -0.51 3.94 -2.70
CA VAL A 58 0.00 4.17 -1.34
C VAL A 58 1.51 4.08 -1.38
N TYR A 59 2.18 5.12 -0.88
CA TYR A 59 3.64 5.25 -0.88
C TYR A 59 4.07 6.04 0.36
N PHE A 60 5.35 5.90 0.74
CA PHE A 60 5.93 6.76 1.76
C PHE A 60 6.04 8.19 1.23
N LEU A 61 5.56 9.16 2.01
CA LEU A 61 5.83 10.57 1.76
C LEU A 61 7.32 10.82 2.07
N ASN A 62 8.16 10.60 1.07
CA ASN A 62 9.54 11.08 1.12
C ASN A 62 9.52 12.60 0.88
N GLU A 63 10.16 13.36 1.75
CA GLU A 63 10.39 14.80 1.59
C GLU A 63 11.27 15.13 0.35
N ASP A 64 11.73 14.13 -0.40
CA ASP A 64 12.58 14.26 -1.60
C ASP A 64 11.87 14.86 -2.83
N LYS A 65 10.55 15.12 -2.79
CA LYS A 65 9.85 15.87 -3.85
C LYS A 65 9.85 17.39 -3.62
N LYS A 66 10.88 17.95 -2.98
CA LYS A 66 11.10 19.41 -2.94
C LYS A 66 12.01 19.97 -4.05
N THR A 67 12.54 19.14 -4.95
CA THR A 67 13.37 19.64 -6.07
C THR A 67 12.94 19.03 -7.40
N ALA A 68 11.90 19.62 -7.98
CA ALA A 68 11.75 19.72 -9.42
C ALA A 68 11.28 21.15 -9.72
N ALA A 69 12.22 22.08 -9.52
CA ALA A 69 12.24 23.38 -10.20
C ALA A 69 13.07 23.22 -11.47
#